data_AF-A0A848U5H5-F1
#
_entry.id   AF-A0A848U5H5-F1
#
_cell.length_a   1.000
_cell.length_b   1.000
_cell.length_c   1.000
_cell.angle_alpha   90.00
_cell.angle_beta   90.00
_cell.angle_gamma   90.00
#
_symmetry.space_group_name_H-M   'P 1'
#
loop_
_entity.id
_entity.type
_entity.pdbx_description
1 polymer ?
#
loop_
_entity_poly.entity_id
_entity_poly.type
_entity_poly.pdbx_seq_one_letter_code
_entity_poly.pdbx_strand_id
1 'polypeptide(L)' 'SRHLKGTGTSINPEIMYREPANAALDGNTVDKDQEQARFAENTIRYQASLEFINSRVNGLIRALKGE' A
#
# COMPACT_ATOMS: atom_id res chain seq x y z
N SER A 1 -14.57 -24.96 40.25
CA SER A 1 -14.46 -24.00 39.14
C SER A 1 -13.01 -23.92 38.68
N ARG A 2 -12.70 -24.43 37.48
CA ARG A 2 -11.34 -24.47 36.92
C ARG A 2 -11.25 -23.42 35.82
N HIS A 3 -10.63 -22.27 36.13
CA HIS A 3 -10.33 -21.26 35.14
C HIS A 3 -9.13 -21.70 34.28
N LEU A 4 -9.28 -21.69 32.96
CA LEU A 4 -8.16 -21.85 32.05
C LEU A 4 -7.31 -20.58 32.14
N LYS A 5 -6.07 -20.72 32.59
CA LYS A 5 -5.10 -19.62 32.63
C LYS A 5 -4.82 -19.22 31.17
N GLY A 6 -5.35 -18.07 30.76
CA GLY A 6 -5.07 -17.50 29.45
C GLY A 6 -3.56 -17.33 29.29
N THR A 7 -2.95 -18.14 28.43
CA THR A 7 -1.57 -17.93 28.00
C THR A 7 -1.63 -16.85 26.93
N GLY A 8 -1.77 -15.60 27.37
CA GLY A 8 -1.61 -14.45 26.49
C GLY A 8 -0.16 -14.45 26.04
N THR A 9 0.09 -14.94 24.83
CA THR A 9 1.36 -14.65 24.14
C THR A 9 1.45 -13.14 24.09
N SER A 10 2.42 -12.58 24.80
CA SER A 10 2.72 -11.16 24.75
C SER A 10 3.19 -10.87 23.33
N ILE A 11 2.26 -10.48 22.46
CA ILE A 11 2.62 -9.90 21.17
C ILE A 11 3.19 -8.54 21.53
N ASN A 12 4.49 -8.49 21.81
CA ASN A 12 5.23 -7.24 21.76
C ASN A 12 5.36 -6.95 20.27
N PRO A 13 4.60 -6.00 19.69
CA PRO A 13 4.84 -5.61 18.31
C PRO A 13 6.25 -5.02 18.27
N GLU A 14 7.19 -5.77 17.71
CA GLU A 14 8.52 -5.25 17.43
C GLU A 14 8.34 -4.05 16.51
N ILE A 15 8.73 -2.87 17.00
CA ILE A 15 8.59 -1.63 16.25
C ILE A 15 9.64 -1.65 15.15
N MET A 16 9.21 -2.05 13.95
CA MET A 16 10.08 -2.03 12.77
C MET A 16 10.23 -0.59 12.27
N TYR A 17 11.45 -0.09 12.29
CA TYR A 17 11.81 1.16 11.63
C TYR A 17 12.47 0.86 10.28
N ARG A 18 12.40 1.81 9.35
CA ARG A 18 13.15 1.75 8.10
C ARG A 18 14.55 2.29 8.36
N GLU A 19 15.57 1.48 8.11
CA GLU A 19 16.96 1.96 8.07
C GLU A 19 17.19 2.69 6.74
N PRO A 20 17.59 3.99 6.74
CA PRO A 20 17.95 4.69 5.52
C PRO A 20 19.22 4.09 4.91
N ALA A 21 19.17 3.73 3.64
CA ALA A 21 20.36 3.30 2.90
C ALA A 21 21.33 4.48 2.64
N ASN A 22 20.80 5.70 2.48
CA ASN A 22 21.56 6.92 2.29
C ASN A 22 20.94 8.04 3.15
N ALA A 23 21.55 8.37 4.28
CA ALA A 23 21.16 9.55 5.04
C ALA A 23 21.63 10.80 4.28
N ALA A 24 20.73 11.75 4.04
CA ALA A 24 21.12 13.04 3.49
C ALA A 24 22.06 13.77 4.47
N LEU A 25 22.93 14.62 3.94
CA LEU A 25 23.90 15.41 4.73
C LEU A 25 23.24 16.29 5.81
N ASP A 26 21.94 16.60 5.66
CA ASP A 26 21.14 17.39 6.60
C ASP A 26 20.44 16.56 7.70
N GLY A 27 20.59 15.23 7.70
CA GLY A 27 19.94 14.33 8.65
C GLY A 27 18.54 13.84 8.25
N ASN A 28 18.07 14.14 7.04
CA ASN A 28 16.84 13.57 6.50
C ASN A 28 17.06 12.15 5.94
N THR A 29 16.15 11.24 6.32
CA THR A 29 16.10 9.82 5.93
C THR A 29 15.47 9.60 4.53
N VAL A 30 15.04 10.67 3.86
CA VAL A 30 14.30 10.59 2.60
C VAL A 30 15.26 10.46 1.42
N ASP A 31 15.31 9.27 0.83
CA ASP A 31 16.03 9.01 -0.41
C ASP A 31 15.17 9.47 -1.61
N LYS A 32 15.59 10.55 -2.26
CA LYS A 32 14.83 11.19 -3.35
C LYS A 32 14.65 10.27 -4.55
N ASP A 33 15.67 9.49 -4.92
CA ASP A 33 15.62 8.62 -6.09
C ASP A 33 14.66 7.46 -5.82
N GLN A 34 14.73 6.88 -4.61
CA GLN A 34 13.79 5.84 -4.22
C GLN A 34 12.35 6.38 -4.14
N GLU A 35 12.13 7.54 -3.54
CA GLU A 35 10.78 8.10 -3.45
C GLU A 35 10.22 8.50 -4.80
N GLN A 36 11.06 9.01 -5.71
CA GLN A 36 10.64 9.32 -7.08
C GLN A 36 10.26 8.05 -7.85
N ALA A 37 11.01 6.95 -7.70
CA ALA A 37 10.67 5.66 -8.30
C ALA A 37 9.34 5.11 -7.77
N ARG A 38 9.14 5.13 -6.44
CA ARG A 38 7.88 4.70 -5.80
C ARG A 38 6.71 5.57 -6.24
N PHE A 39 6.90 6.88 -6.36
CA PHE A 39 5.87 7.80 -6.84
C PHE A 39 5.46 7.50 -8.29
N ALA A 40 6.43 7.29 -9.17
CA ALA A 40 6.17 6.92 -10.56
C ALA A 40 5.40 5.60 -10.66
N GLU A 41 5.82 4.58 -9.92
CA GLU A 41 5.15 3.29 -9.87
C GLU A 41 3.70 3.40 -9.39
N ASN A 42 3.47 4.13 -8.29
CA ASN A 42 2.13 4.34 -7.75
C ASN A 42 1.24 5.13 -8.71
N THR A 43 1.79 6.11 -9.42
CA THR A 43 1.06 6.88 -10.43
C THR A 43 0.59 5.99 -11.58
N ILE A 44 1.47 5.13 -12.11
CA ILE A 44 1.12 4.18 -13.18
C ILE A 44 0.03 3.19 -12.71
N ARG A 45 0.21 2.61 -11.51
CA ARG A 45 -0.78 1.68 -10.94
C ARG A 45 -2.15 2.34 -10.73
N TYR A 46 -2.16 3.59 -10.28
CA TYR A 46 -3.38 4.36 -10.10
C TYR A 46 -4.09 4.61 -11.44
N GLN A 47 -3.36 5.04 -12.46
CA GLN A 47 -3.92 5.25 -13.79
C GLN A 47 -4.51 3.95 -14.35
N ALA A 48 -3.78 2.83 -14.28
CA ALA A 48 -4.27 1.53 -14.72
C ALA A 48 -5.55 1.11 -13.97
N SER A 49 -5.61 1.36 -12.65
CA SER A 49 -6.79 1.07 -11.84
C SER A 49 -8.01 1.86 -12.31
N LEU A 50 -7.84 3.14 -12.63
CA LEU A 50 -8.92 3.97 -13.20
C LEU A 50 -9.36 3.48 -14.57
N GLU A 51 -8.42 3.08 -15.44
CA GLU A 51 -8.74 2.51 -16.75
C GLU A 51 -9.57 1.22 -16.62
N PHE A 52 -9.20 0.32 -15.70
CA PHE A 52 -9.98 -0.89 -15.42
C PHE A 52 -11.39 -0.57 -14.89
N ILE A 53 -11.51 0.39 -13.97
CA ILE A 53 -12.82 0.84 -13.46
C ILE A 53 -13.67 1.39 -14.60
N ASN A 54 -13.12 2.27 -15.43
CA ASN A 54 -13.82 2.85 -16.58
C ASN A 54 -14.28 1.77 -17.56
N SER A 55 -13.41 0.81 -17.87
CA SER A 55 -13.75 -0.34 -18.73
C SER A 55 -14.92 -1.15 -18.16
N ARG A 56 -14.88 -1.45 -16.85
CA ARG A 56 -15.96 -2.19 -16.18
C ARG A 56 -17.27 -1.42 -16.18
N VAL A 57 -17.25 -0.12 -15.86
CA VAL A 57 -18.44 0.74 -15.87
C VAL A 57 -19.04 0.80 -17.27
N ASN A 58 -18.21 1.00 -18.30
CA ASN A 58 -18.67 1.01 -19.68
C ASN A 58 -19.26 -0.34 -20.10
N GLY A 59 -18.66 -1.45 -19.67
CA GLY A 59 -19.20 -2.80 -19.89
C GLY A 59 -20.58 -2.98 -19.26
N LEU A 60 -20.77 -2.49 -18.02
CA LEU A 60 -22.08 -2.52 -17.35
C LEU A 60 -23.13 -1.65 -18.07
N ILE A 61 -22.73 -0.46 -18.56
CA ILE A 61 -23.63 0.42 -19.32
C ILE A 61 -24.07 -0.25 -20.63
N ARG A 62 -23.14 -0.90 -21.35
CA ARG A 62 -23.48 -1.64 -22.59
C ARG A 62 -24.43 -2.79 -22.31
N ALA A 63 -24.15 -3.59 -21.28
CA ALA A 63 -25.03 -4.68 -20.85
C ALA A 63 -26.43 -4.18 -20.47
N LEU A 64 -26.54 -3.00 -19.83
CA LEU A 64 -27.84 -2.39 -19.50
C LEU A 64 -28.58 -1.88 -20.75
N LYS A 65 -27.85 -1.37 -21.75
CA LYS A 65 -28.41 -0.91 -23.02
C LYS A 65 -28.82 -2.06 -23.95
N GLY A 66 -28.39 -3.29 -23.68
CA GLY A 66 -28.72 -4.46 -24.47
C GLY A 66 -27.90 -4.61 -25.75
N GLU A 67 -26.73 -3.95 -25.82
CA GLU A 67 -25.69 -4.20 -26.84
C GLU A 67 -24.75 -5.33 -26.42
#